data_AF-A0A9E3SXC8-F1
#
_entry.id   AF-A0A9E3SXC8-F1
#
_cell.length_a   1.000
_cell.length_b   1.000
_cell.length_c   1.000
_cell.angle_alpha   90.00
_cell.angle_beta   90.00
_cell.angle_gamma   90.00
#
_symmetry.space_group_name_H-M   'P 1'
#
loop_
_entity.id
_entity.type
_entity.pdbx_description
1 polymer ?
#
loop_
_entity_poly.entity_id
_entity_poly.type
_entity_poly.pdbx_seq_one_letter_code
_entity_poly.pdbx_strand_id
1 'polypeptide(L)'
;SEVCITVEFRHPDEALLVDMEDALHELSEHCASAYHLDVKTSPATRLPAALLDLHVTQSIEKACDILNITHQRLASYASHNAQTMSSFVPSGLFFIPSINGISHHPSEYSKWEDVVSGTNVMLHTLLTMALLH
;
A
#
# COMPACT_ATOMS: atom_id res chain seq x y z
N SER A 1 -18.02 3.63 -32.48
CA SER A 1 -16.67 3.52 -31.90
C SER A 1 -16.82 3.05 -30.46
N GLU A 2 -15.82 2.37 -29.92
CA GLU A 2 -15.83 1.85 -28.56
C GLU A 2 -14.64 2.45 -27.79
N VAL A 3 -14.83 2.72 -26.51
CA VAL A 3 -13.78 3.19 -25.59
C VAL A 3 -13.79 2.26 -24.39
N CYS A 4 -12.62 1.74 -24.02
CA CYS A 4 -12.43 0.94 -22.82
C CYS A 4 -11.65 1.76 -21.80
N ILE A 5 -12.12 1.78 -20.56
CA ILE A 5 -11.51 2.49 -19.44
C ILE A 5 -11.31 1.48 -18.32
N THR A 6 -10.10 1.44 -17.76
CA THR A 6 -9.81 0.68 -16.54
C THR A 6 -9.82 1.64 -15.36
N VAL A 7 -10.57 1.29 -14.31
CA VAL A 7 -10.63 2.04 -13.05
C VAL A 7 -10.11 1.13 -11.94
N GLU A 8 -9.30 1.68 -11.06
CA GLU A 8 -8.76 0.98 -9.89
C GLU A 8 -9.15 1.74 -8.62
N PHE A 9 -9.70 1.01 -7.65
CA PHE A 9 -9.95 1.50 -6.30
C PHE A 9 -9.02 0.82 -5.30
N ARG A 10 -8.52 1.61 -4.33
CA ARG A 10 -7.67 1.11 -3.24
C ARG A 10 -8.11 1.77 -1.94
N HIS A 11 -8.54 0.97 -0.98
CA HIS A 11 -8.89 1.44 0.34
C HIS A 11 -8.72 0.30 1.36
N PRO A 12 -8.24 0.56 2.60
CA PRO A 12 -8.07 -0.48 3.61
C PRO A 12 -9.40 -1.00 4.18
N ASP A 13 -10.47 -0.19 4.11
CA ASP A 13 -11.82 -0.57 4.50
C ASP A 13 -12.59 -1.13 3.29
N GLU A 14 -12.97 -2.40 3.38
CA GLU A 14 -13.70 -3.15 2.35
C GLU A 14 -15.10 -2.59 2.11
N ALA A 15 -15.78 -2.08 3.15
CA ALA A 15 -17.12 -1.52 2.99
C ALA A 15 -17.08 -0.26 2.11
N LEU A 16 -16.08 0.60 2.35
CA LEU A 16 -15.87 1.79 1.54
C LEU A 16 -15.44 1.45 0.10
N LEU A 17 -14.71 0.34 -0.13
CA LEU A 17 -14.45 -0.12 -1.50
C LEU A 17 -15.74 -0.50 -2.23
N VAL A 18 -16.64 -1.21 -1.56
CA VAL A 18 -17.95 -1.57 -2.13
C VAL A 18 -18.75 -0.30 -2.44
N ASP A 19 -18.80 0.66 -1.51
CA ASP A 19 -19.50 1.94 -1.73
C ASP A 19 -18.95 2.70 -2.94
N MET A 20 -17.62 2.68 -3.15
CA MET A 20 -16.97 3.29 -4.32
C MET A 20 -17.28 2.55 -5.63
N GLU A 21 -17.33 1.22 -5.60
CA GLU A 21 -17.72 0.38 -6.75
C GLU A 21 -19.18 0.66 -7.16
N ASP A 22 -20.10 0.71 -6.20
CA ASP A 22 -21.51 0.99 -6.42
C ASP A 22 -21.72 2.40 -6.98
N ALA A 23 -21.04 3.40 -6.41
CA ALA A 23 -21.10 4.78 -6.91
C ALA A 23 -20.57 4.92 -8.34
N LEU A 24 -19.52 4.17 -8.71
CA LEU A 24 -19.03 4.13 -10.10
C LEU A 24 -20.06 3.51 -11.03
N HIS A 25 -20.70 2.42 -10.60
CA HIS A 25 -21.71 1.74 -11.40
C HIS A 25 -22.90 2.67 -11.67
N GLU A 26 -23.46 3.29 -10.64
CA GLU A 26 -24.56 4.26 -10.76
C GLU A 26 -24.19 5.43 -11.69
N LEU A 27 -23.00 6.00 -11.54
CA LEU A 27 -22.52 7.09 -12.39
C LEU A 27 -22.39 6.64 -13.86
N SER A 28 -21.93 5.41 -14.09
CA SER A 28 -21.73 4.86 -15.43
C SER A 28 -23.07 4.66 -16.15
N GLU A 29 -24.08 4.14 -15.46
CA GLU A 29 -25.43 3.96 -15.99
C GLU A 29 -26.11 5.32 -16.26
N HIS A 30 -25.94 6.27 -15.34
CA HIS A 30 -26.47 7.63 -15.52
C HIS A 30 -25.88 8.31 -16.76
N CYS A 31 -24.56 8.25 -16.93
CA CYS A 31 -23.89 8.80 -18.11
C CYS A 31 -24.33 8.08 -19.39
N ALA A 32 -24.42 6.75 -19.38
CA ALA A 32 -24.85 5.98 -20.53
C ALA A 32 -26.26 6.38 -21.00
N SER A 33 -27.19 6.56 -20.05
CA SER A 33 -28.54 7.03 -20.33
C SER A 33 -28.54 8.46 -20.92
N ALA A 34 -27.81 9.39 -20.29
CA ALA A 34 -27.78 10.80 -20.68
C ALA A 34 -27.18 11.04 -22.07
N TYR A 35 -26.21 10.21 -22.48
CA TYR A 35 -25.52 10.34 -23.76
C TYR A 35 -25.93 9.29 -24.81
N HIS A 36 -26.96 8.48 -24.52
CA HIS A 36 -27.44 7.42 -25.40
C HIS A 36 -26.35 6.42 -25.82
N LEU A 37 -25.57 5.96 -24.84
CA LEU A 37 -24.49 4.99 -25.00
C LEU A 37 -24.88 3.65 -24.35
N ASP A 38 -24.24 2.57 -24.79
CA ASP A 38 -24.23 1.31 -24.07
C ASP A 38 -23.04 1.26 -23.12
N VAL A 39 -23.22 0.76 -21.90
CA VAL A 39 -22.16 0.54 -20.93
C VAL A 39 -22.09 -0.93 -20.51
N LYS A 40 -20.87 -1.45 -20.39
CA LYS A 40 -20.60 -2.77 -19.83
C LYS A 40 -19.49 -2.63 -18.80
N THR A 41 -19.74 -3.13 -17.60
CA THR A 41 -18.77 -3.19 -16.52
C THR A 41 -18.40 -4.64 -16.24
N SER A 42 -17.11 -4.92 -16.07
CA SER A 42 -16.62 -6.23 -15.67
C SER A 42 -15.55 -6.08 -14.59
N PRO A 43 -15.62 -6.86 -13.50
CA PRO A 43 -14.57 -6.83 -12.49
C PRO A 43 -13.26 -7.37 -13.07
N ALA A 44 -12.17 -6.64 -12.87
CA ALA A 44 -10.84 -7.07 -13.31
C ALA A 44 -10.16 -7.94 -12.26
N THR A 45 -9.99 -7.42 -11.05
CA THR A 45 -9.30 -8.10 -9.94
C THR A 45 -9.76 -7.48 -8.62
N ARG A 46 -9.91 -8.31 -7.58
CA ARG A 46 -10.13 -7.85 -6.20
C ARG A 46 -9.06 -8.45 -5.30
N LEU A 47 -8.37 -7.60 -4.55
CA LEU A 47 -7.35 -7.99 -3.57
C LEU A 47 -7.74 -7.40 -2.22
N PRO A 48 -7.97 -8.22 -1.18
CA PRO A 48 -8.24 -7.69 0.15
C PRO A 48 -7.01 -6.96 0.71
N ALA A 49 -7.26 -5.99 1.59
CA ALA A 49 -6.20 -5.32 2.32
C ALA A 49 -5.37 -6.33 3.12
N ALA A 50 -4.05 -6.36 2.91
CA ALA A 50 -3.18 -7.24 3.69
C ALA A 50 -2.86 -6.60 5.04
N LEU A 51 -3.22 -7.31 6.10
CA LEU A 51 -2.72 -7.02 7.44
C LEU A 51 -1.32 -7.62 7.57
N LEU A 52 -0.36 -6.78 7.95
CA LEU A 52 1.00 -7.20 8.28
C LEU A 52 1.08 -7.62 9.74
N ASP A 53 2.08 -8.44 10.06
CA ASP A 53 2.23 -9.03 11.37
C ASP A 53 2.55 -7.97 12.42
N LEU A 54 1.79 -7.97 13.53
CA LEU A 54 1.91 -6.97 14.57
C LEU A 54 3.25 -7.07 15.31
N HIS A 55 3.77 -8.27 15.51
CA HIS A 55 5.06 -8.47 16.19
C HIS A 55 6.21 -7.96 15.31
N VAL A 56 6.17 -8.21 14.00
CA VAL A 56 7.15 -7.64 13.06
C VAL A 56 7.05 -6.12 13.05
N THR A 57 5.84 -5.57 12.98
CA THR A 57 5.60 -4.12 13.02
C THR A 57 6.15 -3.48 14.30
N GLN A 58 5.87 -4.07 15.46
CA GLN A 58 6.39 -3.60 16.75
C GLN A 58 7.92 -3.72 16.84
N SER A 59 8.51 -4.73 16.21
CA SER A 59 9.98 -4.88 16.13
C SER A 59 10.63 -3.79 15.28
N ILE A 60 9.93 -3.31 14.25
CA ILE A 60 10.34 -2.14 13.45
C ILE A 60 10.23 -0.86 14.30
N GLU A 61 9.10 -0.63 14.95
CA GLU A 61 8.88 0.54 15.81
C GLU A 61 9.96 0.64 16.91
N LYS A 62 10.26 -0.49 17.56
CA LYS A 62 11.32 -0.57 18.57
C LYS A 62 12.71 -0.28 18.00
N ALA A 63 13.00 -0.71 16.77
CA ALA A 63 14.27 -0.40 16.11
C ALA A 63 14.40 1.11 15.83
N CYS A 64 13.32 1.76 15.41
CA CYS A 64 13.27 3.22 15.27
C CYS A 64 13.50 3.92 16.62
N ASP A 65 12.86 3.45 17.70
CA ASP A 65 13.04 4.02 19.04
C ASP A 65 14.49 3.92 19.53
N ILE A 66 15.15 2.77 19.35
CA ILE A 66 16.57 2.56 19.70
C ILE A 66 17.47 3.55 18.95
N LEU A 67 17.16 3.80 17.68
CA LEU A 67 17.92 4.70 16.82
C LEU A 67 17.53 6.18 16.97
N ASN A 68 16.54 6.49 17.81
CA ASN A 68 15.94 7.83 17.95
C ASN A 68 15.43 8.40 16.62
N ILE A 69 14.84 7.55 15.78
CA ILE A 69 14.23 7.95 14.50
C ILE A 69 12.73 8.14 14.72
N THR A 70 12.20 9.29 14.32
CA THR A 70 10.76 9.54 14.35
C THR A 70 10.02 8.62 13.37
N HIS A 71 8.92 8.02 13.80
CA HIS A 71 8.14 7.11 12.98
C HIS A 71 6.63 7.30 13.20
N GLN A 72 5.85 6.82 12.25
CA GLN A 72 4.38 6.76 12.33
C GLN A 72 3.87 5.58 11.51
N ARG A 73 2.68 5.06 11.85
CA ARG A 73 2.02 4.01 11.08
C ARG A 73 1.36 4.59 9.83
N LEU A 74 1.50 3.89 8.71
CA LEU A 74 0.93 4.26 7.42
C LEU A 74 0.36 3.02 6.73
N ALA A 75 -0.73 3.20 5.99
CA ALA A 75 -1.20 2.20 5.04
C ALA A 75 -0.35 2.30 3.76
N SER A 76 0.10 1.15 3.23
CA SER A 76 0.69 1.09 1.90
C SER A 76 -0.41 0.98 0.86
N TYR A 77 -0.50 1.97 -0.02
CA TYR A 77 -1.37 1.88 -1.20
C TYR A 77 -0.68 1.22 -2.39
N ALA A 78 0.65 1.06 -2.37
CA ALA A 78 1.37 0.30 -3.38
C ALA A 78 1.41 -1.18 -3.02
N SER A 79 1.31 -2.03 -4.04
CA SER A 79 1.50 -3.48 -3.89
C SER A 79 2.98 -3.80 -3.69
N HIS A 80 3.26 -4.65 -2.69
CA HIS A 80 4.60 -5.13 -2.37
C HIS A 80 4.59 -6.63 -2.12
N ASN A 81 5.74 -7.28 -2.24
CA ASN A 81 5.87 -8.72 -1.94
C ASN A 81 5.41 -9.08 -0.52
N ALA A 82 5.59 -8.16 0.45
CA ALA A 82 5.11 -8.31 1.82
C ALA A 82 3.59 -8.54 1.91
N GLN A 83 2.81 -7.99 0.98
CA GLN A 83 1.36 -8.20 0.88
C GLN A 83 1.03 -9.67 0.60
N THR A 84 1.76 -10.30 -0.33
CA THR A 84 1.56 -11.72 -0.66
C THR A 84 2.13 -12.62 0.44
N MET A 85 3.32 -12.29 0.95
CA MET A 85 4.02 -13.07 1.96
C MET A 85 3.26 -13.14 3.28
N SER A 86 2.52 -12.10 3.66
CA SER A 86 1.77 -12.08 4.92
C SER A 86 0.72 -13.20 5.04
N SER A 87 0.32 -13.81 3.93
CA SER A 87 -0.60 -14.96 3.94
C SER A 87 0.01 -16.27 4.45
N PHE A 88 1.35 -16.39 4.52
CA PHE A 88 2.02 -17.63 4.94
C PHE A 88 3.27 -17.44 5.80
N VAL A 89 3.76 -16.21 6.00
CA VAL A 89 4.88 -15.91 6.89
C VAL A 89 4.69 -14.54 7.58
N PRO A 90 5.01 -14.40 8.88
CA PRO A 90 5.02 -13.11 9.55
C PRO A 90 5.84 -12.10 8.75
N SER A 91 5.18 -11.06 8.26
CA SER A 91 5.74 -10.10 7.33
C SER A 91 5.51 -8.69 7.84
N GLY A 92 6.48 -7.82 7.64
CA GLY A 92 6.41 -6.40 7.97
C GLY A 92 6.97 -5.56 6.83
N LEU A 93 6.60 -4.28 6.81
CA LEU A 93 7.03 -3.31 5.82
C LEU A 93 7.24 -1.98 6.54
N PHE A 94 8.26 -1.24 6.13
CA PHE A 94 8.46 0.15 6.54
C PHE A 94 8.93 0.96 5.34
N PHE A 95 8.78 2.27 5.45
CA PHE A 95 9.13 3.21 4.39
C PHE A 95 10.19 4.18 4.87
N ILE A 96 11.02 4.63 3.93
CA ILE A 96 11.85 5.82 4.08
C ILE A 96 11.26 6.96 3.22
N PRO A 97 11.52 8.23 3.55
CA PRO A 97 11.06 9.35 2.74
C PRO A 97 11.58 9.30 1.29
N SER A 98 10.70 9.61 0.34
CA SER A 98 11.06 9.99 -1.03
C SER A 98 10.76 11.48 -1.23
N ILE A 99 11.63 12.21 -1.92
CA ILE A 99 11.48 13.65 -2.15
C ILE A 99 10.18 13.89 -2.93
N ASN A 100 9.31 14.73 -2.36
CA ASN A 100 7.98 15.04 -2.86
C ASN A 100 7.06 13.80 -3.04
N GLY A 101 7.39 12.66 -2.43
CA GLY A 101 6.61 11.42 -2.57
C GLY A 101 6.60 10.86 -3.99
N ILE A 102 7.55 11.25 -4.84
CA ILE A 102 7.61 10.78 -6.22
C ILE A 102 8.06 9.32 -6.25
N SER A 103 7.35 8.50 -7.02
CA SER A 103 7.74 7.12 -7.32
C SER A 103 7.37 6.77 -8.77
N HIS A 104 7.98 5.72 -9.34
CA HIS A 104 7.82 5.30 -10.75
C HIS A 104 8.16 6.40 -11.77
N HIS A 105 9.08 7.30 -11.42
CA HIS A 105 9.50 8.40 -12.26
C HIS A 105 11.03 8.56 -12.21
N PRO A 106 11.72 8.98 -13.29
CA PRO A 106 13.17 9.17 -13.28
C PRO A 106 13.71 10.15 -12.24
N SER A 107 12.85 10.99 -11.66
CA SER A 107 13.20 11.92 -10.57
C SER A 107 12.90 11.38 -9.17
N GLU A 108 12.48 10.12 -9.05
CA GLU A 108 12.36 9.43 -7.76
C GLU A 108 13.71 9.43 -7.05
N TYR A 109 13.72 9.91 -5.79
CA TYR A 109 14.96 10.09 -5.05
C TYR A 109 14.70 10.09 -3.54
N SER A 110 15.45 9.28 -2.82
CA SER A 110 15.58 9.34 -1.35
C SER A 110 16.97 9.86 -1.01
N LYS A 111 17.08 10.69 0.03
CA LYS A 111 18.39 11.18 0.47
C LYS A 111 19.22 10.02 0.99
N TRP A 112 20.53 10.12 0.85
CA TRP A 112 21.44 9.07 1.31
C TRP A 112 21.30 8.82 2.81
N GLU A 113 21.07 9.87 3.60
CA GLU A 113 20.88 9.79 5.05
C GLU A 113 19.62 8.99 5.40
N ASP A 114 18.54 9.14 4.62
CA ASP A 114 17.28 8.40 4.81
C ASP A 114 17.48 6.91 4.46
N VAL A 115 18.24 6.61 3.41
CA VAL A 115 18.59 5.24 3.02
C VAL A 115 19.44 4.56 4.09
N VAL A 116 20.45 5.25 4.62
CA VAL A 116 21.29 4.74 5.72
C VAL A 116 20.45 4.50 6.98
N SER A 117 19.57 5.45 7.32
CA SER A 117 18.67 5.34 8.47
C SER A 117 17.73 4.13 8.32
N GLY A 118 17.09 3.96 7.16
CA GLY A 118 16.25 2.80 6.88
C GLY A 118 17.00 1.48 6.92
N THR A 119 18.23 1.45 6.43
CA THR A 119 19.07 0.24 6.46
C THR A 119 19.45 -0.13 7.91
N ASN A 120 19.75 0.86 8.75
CA ASN A 120 19.98 0.63 10.18
C ASN A 120 18.72 0.14 10.89
N VAL A 121 17.54 0.71 10.60
CA VAL A 121 16.26 0.20 11.13
C VAL A 121 16.09 -1.27 10.76
N MET A 122 16.27 -1.64 9.48
CA MET A 122 16.18 -3.03 9.04
C MET A 122 17.15 -3.94 9.80
N LEU A 123 18.41 -3.54 9.97
CA LEU A 123 19.41 -4.30 10.71
C LEU A 123 18.97 -4.54 12.17
N HIS A 124 18.54 -3.49 12.87
CA HIS A 124 18.13 -3.57 14.27
C HIS A 124 16.85 -4.39 14.45
N THR A 125 15.90 -4.31 13.50
CA THR A 125 14.71 -5.17 13.49
C THR A 125 15.10 -6.63 13.35
N LEU A 126 15.95 -6.98 12.39
CA LEU A 126 16.38 -8.36 12.15
C LEU A 126 17.14 -8.92 13.36
N LEU A 127 18.04 -8.14 13.97
CA LEU A 127 18.75 -8.56 15.18
C LEU A 127 17.79 -8.78 16.36
N THR A 128 16.81 -7.89 16.54
CA THR A 128 15.82 -8.01 17.61
C THR A 128 14.98 -9.28 17.42
N MET A 129 14.54 -9.55 16.19
CA MET A 129 13.73 -10.74 15.90
C MET A 129 14.55 -12.03 15.99
N ALA A 130 15.80 -12.03 15.54
CA ALA A 130 16.65 -13.22 15.56
C ALA A 130 17.12 -13.62 16.97
N LEU A 131 17.31 -12.65 17.89
CA LEU A 131 17.84 -12.89 19.23
C LEU A 131 16.76 -13.11 20.31
N LEU A 132 15.48 -12.90 19.98
CA LEU A 132 14.34 -13.11 20.88
C LEU A 132 13.64 -14.46 20.65
N HIS A 133 14.27 -15.37 19.91
CA HIS A 133 13.87 -16.78 19.77
C HIS A 133 14.63 -17.70 20.72
#